data_AF-A0A671YB15-F1
#
_entry.id   AF-A0A671YB15-F1
#
_cell.length_a   1.000
_cell.length_b   1.000
_cell.length_c   1.000
_cell.angle_alpha   90.00
_cell.angle_beta   90.00
_cell.angle_gamma   90.00
#
_symmetry.space_group_name_H-M   'P 1'
#
loop_
_entity.id
_entity.type
_entity.pdbx_description
1 polymer ?
#
loop_
_entity_poly.entity_id
_entity_poly.type
_entity_poly.pdbx_seq_one_letter_code
_entity_poly.pdbx_strand_id
1 'polypeptide(L)'
;MAFKPLGRLESDMDKAVVPIRTDLNLLLECLKFQMKCPDLQKQALLAIHSICEKREDTVDLLREMGGVAFVYNLSKSSIVHSDVKETALFTLGTLAEANVYCKNSLCRKEMFAEVAGLLMKEDIPLTQKRVSVYLLSVLVANNKSGQTLAQTTGCLDILLDLFRVTFPLSTEATLRAANATQTYQLWASVSSALCGCVNNPQNEEGQRICVAVFPIIKSWLQQISLPRTEIFQPICSFIAMTVANNSCVQESFSASGALDTLTLALVRQASAADKSLLSCQLSITISKTLSACITDNAPLASGLAQYGMVSHLFSLLASPHLDPEDRLSVLLTLGHCTEASEEHQSQLVQYGGLPLVITLLTEDTSEEVRKAATFILQTCKQASKSKQSCLYQNGTIPYSLQRKRKDFSPKEVSYLLRGVKTFGSSWNSILWSYPFKPGRTNVDLARKYRQLTVARENLL
;
A
#
# COMPACT_ATOMS: atom_id res chain seq x y z
N MET A 1 1.63 30.46 34.11
CA MET A 1 2.51 29.45 33.50
C MET A 1 3.93 29.74 33.94
N ALA A 2 4.44 29.00 34.92
CA ALA A 2 5.81 29.16 35.42
C ALA A 2 6.74 28.28 34.57
N PHE A 3 7.70 28.91 33.88
CA PHE A 3 8.80 28.22 33.22
C PHE A 3 9.62 27.45 34.27
N LYS A 4 9.74 26.13 34.11
CA LYS A 4 10.74 25.34 34.87
C LYS A 4 12.15 25.76 34.41
N PRO A 5 13.15 25.84 35.31
CA PRO A 5 14.51 26.24 34.94
C PRO A 5 15.20 25.12 34.16
N LEU A 6 15.82 25.45 33.01
CA LEU A 6 16.57 24.50 32.17
C LEU A 6 17.62 23.68 32.96
N GLY A 7 18.26 24.28 33.97
CA GLY A 7 19.34 23.62 34.72
C GLY A 7 18.92 22.43 35.59
N ARG A 8 17.62 22.22 35.88
CA ARG A 8 17.16 21.02 36.61
C ARG A 8 17.00 19.81 35.70
N LEU A 9 16.64 20.02 34.44
CA LEU A 9 16.48 18.96 33.44
C LEU A 9 17.85 18.40 33.01
N GLU A 10 18.86 19.25 32.82
CA GLU A 10 20.25 18.82 32.54
C GLU A 10 20.83 17.98 33.69
N SER A 11 20.60 18.40 34.95
CA SER A 11 21.13 17.70 36.13
C SER A 11 20.51 16.31 36.40
N ASP A 12 19.29 16.06 35.91
CA ASP A 12 18.62 14.77 36.07
C ASP A 12 18.89 13.85 34.86
N MET A 13 19.15 14.41 33.67
CA MET A 13 19.65 13.68 32.50
C MET A 13 21.05 13.10 32.77
N ASP A 14 21.97 13.92 33.32
CA ASP A 14 23.33 13.47 33.66
C ASP A 14 23.37 12.36 34.72
N LYS A 15 22.40 12.33 35.64
CA LYS A 15 22.30 11.29 36.68
C LYS A 15 21.83 9.93 36.14
N ALA A 16 21.04 9.91 35.07
CA ALA A 16 20.54 8.67 34.47
C ALA A 16 21.54 8.07 33.46
N VAL A 17 22.36 8.90 32.82
CA VAL A 17 23.35 8.47 31.80
C VAL A 17 24.53 7.72 32.43
N VAL A 18 25.01 8.14 33.62
CA VAL A 18 26.18 7.52 34.28
C VAL A 18 25.96 6.04 34.68
N PRO A 19 24.82 5.66 35.31
CA PRO A 19 24.51 4.26 35.59
C PRO A 19 24.44 3.41 34.31
N ILE A 20 23.73 3.89 33.27
CA ILE A 20 23.58 3.16 32.01
C ILE A 20 24.92 2.93 31.32
N ARG A 21 25.80 3.95 31.30
CA ARG A 21 27.17 3.83 30.78
C ARG A 21 27.97 2.77 31.52
N THR A 22 27.80 2.70 32.83
CA THR A 22 28.50 1.73 33.69
C THR A 22 28.01 0.31 33.40
N ASP A 23 26.69 0.12 33.32
CA ASP A 23 26.09 -1.18 32.98
C ASP A 23 26.53 -1.67 31.60
N LEU A 24 26.52 -0.80 30.58
CA LEU A 24 26.99 -1.15 29.23
C LEU A 24 28.49 -1.51 29.21
N ASN A 25 29.33 -0.81 29.97
CA ASN A 25 30.74 -1.16 30.10
C ASN A 25 30.92 -2.56 30.71
N LEU A 26 30.22 -2.85 31.81
CA LEU A 26 30.28 -4.16 32.47
C LEU A 26 29.83 -5.29 31.54
N LEU A 27 28.79 -5.05 30.74
CA LEU A 27 28.32 -6.01 29.74
C LEU A 27 29.35 -6.23 28.63
N LEU A 28 30.01 -5.18 28.13
CA LEU A 28 31.10 -5.30 27.16
C LEU A 28 32.30 -6.05 27.73
N GLU A 29 32.65 -5.80 29.00
CA GLU A 29 33.69 -6.56 29.70
C GLU A 29 33.30 -8.04 29.85
N CYS A 30 32.04 -8.33 30.17
CA CYS A 30 31.51 -9.70 30.20
C CYS A 30 31.73 -10.40 28.86
N LEU A 31 31.39 -9.75 27.74
CA LEU A 31 31.63 -10.32 26.41
C LEU A 31 33.11 -10.59 26.13
N LYS A 32 33.99 -9.70 26.60
CA LYS A 32 35.45 -9.78 26.37
C LYS A 32 36.11 -10.87 27.20
N PHE A 33 35.74 -11.02 28.47
CA PHE A 33 36.42 -11.91 29.41
C PHE A 33 35.78 -13.29 29.54
N GLN A 34 34.50 -13.45 29.20
CA GLN A 34 33.76 -14.73 29.30
C GLN A 34 33.77 -15.54 28.00
N MET A 35 34.86 -15.48 27.21
CA MET A 35 34.98 -16.18 25.91
C MET A 35 34.85 -17.72 26.00
N LYS A 36 34.98 -18.29 27.21
CA LYS A 36 34.81 -19.74 27.47
C LYS A 36 33.40 -20.12 27.91
N CYS A 37 32.51 -19.14 28.10
CA CYS A 37 31.15 -19.34 28.60
C CYS A 37 30.13 -18.71 27.63
N PRO A 38 29.76 -19.42 26.55
CA PRO A 38 28.85 -18.90 25.52
C PRO A 38 27.51 -18.40 26.08
N ASP A 39 26.96 -19.06 27.11
CA ASP A 39 25.69 -18.66 27.72
C ASP A 39 25.76 -17.29 28.38
N LEU A 40 26.86 -16.98 29.08
CA LEU A 40 27.07 -15.66 29.68
C LEU A 40 27.25 -14.59 28.59
N GLN A 41 27.92 -14.92 27.48
CA GLN A 41 28.04 -14.00 26.35
C GLN A 41 26.67 -13.72 25.70
N LYS A 42 25.83 -14.75 25.52
CA LYS A 42 24.46 -14.59 25.00
C LYS A 42 23.63 -13.71 25.93
N GLN A 43 23.66 -13.98 27.23
CA GLN A 43 22.94 -13.17 28.22
C GLN A 43 23.41 -11.71 28.23
N ALA A 44 24.72 -11.47 28.11
CA ALA A 44 25.25 -10.11 28.01
C ALA A 44 24.78 -9.39 26.75
N LEU A 45 24.76 -10.05 25.58
CA LEU A 45 24.23 -9.48 24.34
C LEU A 45 22.73 -9.17 24.44
N LEU A 46 21.94 -10.08 25.01
CA LEU A 46 20.51 -9.87 25.23
C LEU A 46 20.23 -8.74 26.23
N ALA A 47 21.06 -8.59 27.27
CA ALA A 47 20.99 -7.47 28.20
C ALA A 47 21.33 -6.14 27.52
N ILE A 48 22.36 -6.11 26.65
CA ILE A 48 22.68 -4.93 25.84
C ILE A 48 21.48 -4.57 24.96
N HIS A 49 20.89 -5.55 24.26
CA HIS A 49 19.69 -5.35 23.45
C HIS A 49 18.54 -4.75 24.28
N SER A 50 18.22 -5.34 25.44
CA SER A 50 17.15 -4.85 26.32
C SER A 50 17.41 -3.44 26.84
N ILE A 51 18.66 -3.11 27.16
CA ILE A 51 19.06 -1.75 27.54
C ILE A 51 18.90 -0.81 26.34
N CYS A 52 19.28 -1.22 25.13
CA CYS A 52 19.20 -0.35 23.95
C CYS A 52 17.81 -0.27 23.32
N GLU A 53 16.86 -1.13 23.72
CA GLU A 53 15.55 -1.26 23.07
C GLU A 53 14.81 0.08 23.03
N LYS A 54 14.54 0.57 21.82
CA LYS A 54 13.80 1.83 21.55
C LYS A 54 14.44 3.09 22.19
N ARG A 55 15.74 3.06 22.51
CA ARG A 55 16.48 4.17 23.11
C ARG A 55 17.68 4.56 22.25
N GLU A 56 17.45 5.48 21.30
CA GLU A 56 18.47 5.92 20.32
C GLU A 56 19.71 6.52 21.01
N ASP A 57 19.51 7.30 22.07
CA ASP A 57 20.52 7.90 22.95
C ASP A 57 21.40 6.86 23.66
N THR A 58 20.81 5.75 24.09
CA THR A 58 21.56 4.65 24.71
C THR A 58 22.39 3.88 23.67
N VAL A 59 21.87 3.75 22.46
CA VAL A 59 22.61 3.17 21.32
C VAL A 59 23.78 4.06 20.89
N ASP A 60 23.58 5.39 20.88
CA ASP A 60 24.64 6.37 20.63
C ASP A 60 25.79 6.21 21.62
N LEU A 61 25.46 6.11 22.91
CA LEU A 61 26.45 5.89 23.97
C LEU A 61 27.23 4.59 23.75
N LEU A 62 26.54 3.47 23.46
CA LEU A 62 27.20 2.20 23.15
C LEU A 62 28.13 2.31 21.93
N ARG A 63 27.73 3.05 20.90
CA ARG A 63 28.54 3.30 19.70
C ARG A 63 29.80 4.10 20.06
N GLU A 64 29.66 5.19 20.81
CA GLU A 64 30.79 6.05 21.22
C GLU A 64 31.83 5.30 22.05
N MET A 65 31.37 4.32 22.83
CA MET A 65 32.24 3.43 23.62
C MET A 65 32.92 2.34 22.78
N GLY A 66 32.65 2.26 21.47
CA GLY A 66 33.17 1.22 20.58
C GLY A 66 32.43 -0.12 20.69
N GLY A 67 31.32 -0.18 21.42
CA GLY A 67 30.55 -1.40 21.66
C GLY A 67 29.99 -2.02 20.37
N VAL A 68 29.45 -1.20 19.46
CA VAL A 68 28.93 -1.68 18.16
C VAL A 68 30.03 -2.35 17.33
N ALA A 69 31.21 -1.72 17.26
CA ALA A 69 32.36 -2.29 16.55
C ALA A 69 32.86 -3.58 17.21
N PHE A 70 32.83 -3.65 18.54
CA PHE A 70 33.16 -4.85 19.28
C PHE A 70 32.19 -6.00 18.98
N VAL A 71 30.87 -5.77 19.01
CA VAL A 71 29.85 -6.78 18.70
C VAL A 71 29.97 -7.25 17.23
N TYR A 72 30.27 -6.35 16.29
CA TYR A 72 30.57 -6.72 14.90
C TYR A 72 31.80 -7.62 14.79
N ASN A 73 32.87 -7.32 15.53
CA ASN A 73 34.04 -8.20 15.54
C ASN A 73 33.74 -9.57 16.19
N LEU A 74 32.86 -9.60 17.18
CA LEU A 74 32.40 -10.82 17.83
C LEU A 74 31.63 -11.71 16.86
N SER A 75 30.73 -11.15 16.04
CA SER A 75 29.91 -11.91 15.09
C SER A 75 30.73 -12.61 13.99
N LYS A 76 31.88 -12.04 13.60
CA LYS A 76 32.75 -12.62 12.56
C LYS A 76 33.90 -13.50 13.10
N SER A 77 34.15 -13.47 14.41
CA SER A 77 35.30 -14.16 15.01
C SER A 77 35.25 -15.66 14.77
N SER A 78 36.35 -16.28 14.34
CA SER A 78 36.42 -17.74 14.13
C SER A 78 36.36 -18.55 15.43
N ILE A 79 36.72 -17.93 16.57
CA ILE A 79 36.88 -18.59 17.87
C ILE A 79 35.58 -18.59 18.69
N VAL A 80 34.64 -17.71 18.36
CA VAL A 80 33.38 -17.53 19.07
C VAL A 80 32.39 -18.65 18.72
N HIS A 81 31.61 -19.10 19.70
CA HIS A 81 30.58 -20.11 19.50
C HIS A 81 29.47 -19.64 18.55
N SER A 82 28.89 -20.54 17.75
CA SER A 82 27.90 -20.19 16.71
C SER A 82 26.70 -19.43 17.28
N ASP A 83 26.12 -19.90 18.39
CA ASP A 83 25.00 -19.23 19.07
C ASP A 83 25.30 -17.78 19.51
N VAL A 84 26.55 -17.51 19.89
CA VAL A 84 26.98 -16.16 20.29
C VAL A 84 27.08 -15.28 19.05
N LYS A 85 27.54 -15.82 17.91
CA LYS A 85 27.54 -15.10 16.62
C LYS A 85 26.12 -14.79 16.16
N GLU A 86 25.21 -15.75 16.29
CA GLU A 86 23.79 -15.57 15.99
C GLU A 86 23.21 -14.41 16.84
N THR A 87 23.42 -14.46 18.15
CA THR A 87 22.95 -13.43 19.09
C THR A 87 23.62 -12.08 18.83
N ALA A 88 24.88 -12.06 18.41
CA ALA A 88 25.61 -10.84 18.07
C ALA A 88 25.03 -10.18 16.81
N LEU A 89 24.75 -10.96 15.75
CA LEU A 89 24.10 -10.45 14.53
C LEU A 89 22.70 -9.91 14.82
N PHE A 90 21.92 -10.61 15.65
CA PHE A 90 20.62 -10.13 16.10
C PHE A 90 20.76 -8.79 16.83
N THR A 91 21.69 -8.70 17.78
CA THR A 91 21.97 -7.47 18.54
C THR A 91 22.34 -6.33 17.60
N LEU A 92 23.24 -6.56 16.63
CA LEU A 92 23.61 -5.56 15.62
C LEU A 92 22.42 -5.09 14.79
N GLY A 93 21.53 -6.00 14.41
CA GLY A 93 20.28 -5.66 13.72
C GLY A 93 19.43 -4.71 14.55
N THR A 94 19.22 -5.01 15.84
CA THR A 94 18.42 -4.16 16.73
C THR A 94 19.05 -2.79 16.97
N LEU A 95 20.39 -2.73 17.08
CA LEU A 95 21.14 -1.47 17.23
C LEU A 95 21.06 -0.62 15.94
N ALA A 96 21.15 -1.25 14.77
CA ALA A 96 21.01 -0.58 13.48
C ALA A 96 19.58 -0.12 13.20
N GLU A 97 18.58 -0.83 13.70
CA GLU A 97 17.17 -0.44 13.57
C GLU A 97 16.86 0.79 14.42
N ALA A 98 17.40 0.85 15.63
CA ALA A 98 17.16 1.94 16.58
C ALA A 98 17.97 3.22 16.30
N ASN A 99 19.07 3.16 15.53
CA ASN A 99 19.97 4.30 15.36
C ASN A 99 20.59 4.36 13.95
N VAL A 100 20.38 5.48 13.26
CA VAL A 100 20.82 5.67 11.86
C VAL A 100 22.35 5.68 11.72
N TYR A 101 23.08 6.23 12.70
CA TYR A 101 24.54 6.24 12.66
C TYR A 101 25.11 4.82 12.82
N CYS A 102 24.51 3.99 13.67
CA CYS A 102 24.85 2.57 13.79
C CYS A 102 24.58 1.84 12.48
N LYS A 103 23.40 2.02 11.88
CA LYS A 103 23.08 1.47 10.56
C LYS A 103 24.13 1.83 9.52
N ASN A 104 24.44 3.12 9.37
CA ASN A 104 25.44 3.61 8.43
C ASN A 104 26.83 3.03 8.71
N SER A 105 27.20 2.89 9.99
CA SER A 105 28.50 2.32 10.38
C SER A 105 28.63 0.84 10.02
N LEU A 106 27.52 0.09 9.97
CA LEU A 106 27.45 -1.33 9.63
C LEU A 106 27.24 -1.56 8.13
N CYS A 107 26.77 -0.56 7.38
CA CYS A 107 26.65 -0.62 5.93
C CYS A 107 28.01 -0.57 5.23
N ARG A 108 28.71 -1.70 5.26
CA ARG A 108 30.01 -1.92 4.62
C ARG A 108 29.97 -3.15 3.73
N LYS A 109 30.77 -3.16 2.66
CA LYS A 109 30.81 -4.28 1.70
C LYS A 109 31.10 -5.61 2.37
N GLU A 110 31.96 -5.62 3.38
CA GLU A 110 32.35 -6.80 4.15
C GLU A 110 31.16 -7.40 4.91
N MET A 111 30.36 -6.57 5.59
CA MET A 111 29.16 -7.01 6.31
C MET A 111 28.16 -7.70 5.38
N PHE A 112 27.91 -7.13 4.20
CA PHE A 112 27.02 -7.72 3.21
C PHE A 112 27.59 -9.01 2.61
N ALA A 113 28.88 -9.05 2.29
CA ALA A 113 29.54 -10.27 1.80
C ALA A 113 29.53 -11.40 2.83
N GLU A 114 29.71 -11.09 4.11
CA GLU A 114 29.59 -12.05 5.22
C GLU A 114 28.16 -12.61 5.32
N VAL A 115 27.14 -11.75 5.27
CA VAL A 115 25.73 -12.18 5.27
C VAL A 115 25.39 -13.04 4.05
N ALA A 116 25.85 -12.66 2.85
CA ALA A 116 25.71 -13.47 1.65
C ALA A 116 26.32 -14.86 1.85
N GLY A 117 27.56 -14.92 2.36
CA GLY A 117 28.24 -16.18 2.64
C GLY A 117 27.56 -17.04 3.72
N LEU A 118 26.86 -16.43 4.69
CA LEU A 118 26.03 -17.16 5.64
C LEU A 118 24.78 -17.74 4.98
N LEU A 119 24.08 -16.95 4.17
CA LEU A 119 22.81 -17.35 3.53
C LEU A 119 22.98 -18.43 2.44
N MET A 120 24.16 -18.49 1.80
CA MET A 120 24.46 -19.49 0.77
C MET A 120 24.83 -20.88 1.31
N LYS A 121 25.12 -21.02 2.59
CA LYS A 121 25.44 -22.32 3.19
C LYS A 121 24.19 -23.21 3.28
N GLU A 122 24.31 -24.46 2.87
CA GLU A 122 23.18 -25.40 2.82
C GLU A 122 22.66 -25.76 4.23
N ASP A 123 23.57 -26.09 5.16
CA ASP A 123 23.24 -26.65 6.48
C ASP A 123 23.08 -25.63 7.62
N ILE A 124 22.80 -24.36 7.34
CA ILE A 124 22.65 -23.38 8.43
C ILE A 124 21.26 -23.50 9.10
N PRO A 125 21.18 -23.37 10.45
CA PRO A 125 19.92 -23.34 11.16
C PRO A 125 18.95 -22.26 10.64
N LEU A 126 17.65 -22.55 10.65
CA LEU A 126 16.61 -21.59 10.22
C LEU A 126 16.66 -20.29 11.06
N THR A 127 17.02 -20.37 12.33
CA THR A 127 17.23 -19.22 13.22
C THR A 127 18.32 -18.31 12.69
N GLN A 128 19.48 -18.88 12.32
CA GLN A 128 20.59 -18.16 11.73
C GLN A 128 20.23 -17.53 10.38
N LYS A 129 19.45 -18.21 9.52
CA LYS A 129 18.94 -17.61 8.27
C LYS A 129 18.06 -16.40 8.57
N ARG A 130 17.13 -16.54 9.50
CA ARG A 130 16.21 -15.45 9.88
C ARG A 130 16.93 -14.24 10.46
N VAL A 131 17.90 -14.44 11.35
CA VAL A 131 18.70 -13.35 11.92
C VAL A 131 19.52 -12.65 10.85
N SER A 132 20.11 -13.40 9.91
CA SER A 132 20.89 -12.85 8.81
C SER A 132 20.01 -12.03 7.85
N VAL A 133 18.81 -12.52 7.52
CA VAL A 133 17.82 -11.79 6.71
C VAL A 133 17.29 -10.55 7.45
N TYR A 134 17.05 -10.62 8.76
CA TYR A 134 16.63 -9.48 9.56
C TYR A 134 17.70 -8.38 9.59
N LEU A 135 18.97 -8.72 9.82
CA LEU A 135 20.05 -7.74 9.76
C LEU A 135 20.11 -7.10 8.36
N LEU A 136 20.01 -7.92 7.31
CA LEU A 136 20.00 -7.42 5.94
C LEU A 136 18.81 -6.48 5.68
N SER A 137 17.61 -6.83 6.13
CA SER A 137 16.41 -5.99 5.97
C SER A 137 16.57 -4.64 6.65
N VAL A 138 17.14 -4.61 7.86
CA VAL A 138 17.41 -3.36 8.59
C VAL A 138 18.44 -2.49 7.86
N LEU A 139 19.50 -3.10 7.33
CA LEU A 139 20.57 -2.38 6.64
C LEU A 139 20.12 -1.76 5.31
N VAL A 140 19.20 -2.39 4.59
CA VAL A 140 18.67 -1.87 3.32
C VAL A 140 17.48 -0.92 3.50
N ALA A 141 16.67 -1.10 4.55
CA ALA A 141 15.48 -0.29 4.78
C ALA A 141 15.81 1.20 4.97
N ASN A 142 15.18 2.05 4.15
CA ASN A 142 15.38 3.50 4.15
C ASN A 142 16.83 3.91 3.92
N ASN A 143 17.59 3.10 3.16
CA ASN A 143 19.03 3.29 3.02
C ASN A 143 19.57 2.96 1.62
N LYS A 144 19.79 4.00 0.80
CA LYS A 144 20.33 3.88 -0.55
C LYS A 144 21.69 3.16 -0.60
N SER A 145 22.59 3.45 0.36
CA SER A 145 23.90 2.80 0.41
C SER A 145 23.76 1.31 0.70
N GLY A 146 22.88 0.94 1.64
CA GLY A 146 22.56 -0.45 1.93
C GLY A 146 21.99 -1.19 0.71
N GLN A 147 21.06 -0.57 -0.02
CA GLN A 147 20.50 -1.13 -1.26
C GLN A 147 21.58 -1.39 -2.33
N THR A 148 22.47 -0.42 -2.57
CA THR A 148 23.58 -0.58 -3.53
C THR A 148 24.55 -1.69 -3.09
N LEU A 149 24.85 -1.80 -1.79
CA LEU A 149 25.69 -2.87 -1.27
C LEU A 149 25.02 -4.23 -1.40
N ALA A 150 23.72 -4.34 -1.11
CA ALA A 150 22.96 -5.58 -1.29
C ALA A 150 23.01 -6.08 -2.73
N GLN A 151 22.90 -5.16 -3.69
CA GLN A 151 23.00 -5.49 -5.11
C GLN A 151 24.42 -5.90 -5.50
N THR A 152 25.43 -5.08 -5.19
CA THR A 152 26.83 -5.31 -5.64
C THR A 152 27.53 -6.49 -4.97
N THR A 153 26.98 -7.01 -3.87
CA THR A 153 27.47 -8.20 -3.17
C THR A 153 26.67 -9.47 -3.47
N GLY A 154 25.63 -9.38 -4.31
CA GLY A 154 24.76 -10.51 -4.66
C GLY A 154 23.73 -10.88 -3.58
N CYS A 155 23.59 -10.08 -2.51
CA CYS A 155 22.56 -10.32 -1.49
C CYS A 155 21.14 -10.23 -2.07
N LEU A 156 20.90 -9.34 -3.04
CA LEU A 156 19.61 -9.23 -3.72
C LEU A 156 19.25 -10.53 -4.45
N ASP A 157 20.19 -11.10 -5.20
CA ASP A 157 19.98 -12.36 -5.92
C ASP A 157 19.72 -13.53 -4.95
N ILE A 158 20.51 -13.61 -3.87
CA ILE A 158 20.32 -14.60 -2.80
C ILE A 158 18.93 -14.47 -2.17
N LEU A 159 18.46 -13.25 -1.90
CA LEU A 159 17.12 -13.02 -1.38
C LEU A 159 16.03 -13.45 -2.37
N LEU A 160 16.21 -13.22 -3.67
CA LEU A 160 15.26 -13.67 -4.70
C LEU A 160 15.18 -15.19 -4.79
N ASP A 161 16.33 -15.87 -4.68
CA ASP A 161 16.35 -17.33 -4.67
C ASP A 161 15.71 -17.88 -3.40
N LEU A 162 16.03 -17.32 -2.22
CA LEU A 162 15.36 -17.67 -0.97
C LEU A 162 13.84 -17.44 -1.06
N PHE A 163 13.40 -16.34 -1.66
CA PHE A 163 11.98 -16.02 -1.83
C PHE A 163 11.24 -17.06 -2.66
N ARG A 164 11.90 -17.60 -3.69
CA ARG A 164 11.37 -18.68 -4.54
C ARG A 164 11.32 -20.01 -3.80
N VAL A 165 12.43 -20.44 -3.19
CA VAL A 165 12.56 -21.80 -2.63
C VAL A 165 11.89 -21.98 -1.27
N THR A 166 11.70 -20.89 -0.51
CA THR A 166 11.05 -20.93 0.81
C THR A 166 9.54 -20.63 0.75
N PHE A 167 8.95 -20.56 -0.45
CA PHE A 167 7.53 -20.25 -0.60
C PHE A 167 6.63 -21.27 0.13
N PRO A 168 5.71 -20.83 1.01
CA PRO A 168 4.96 -21.73 1.89
C PRO A 168 4.03 -22.74 1.18
N LEU A 169 3.67 -22.51 -0.09
CA LEU A 169 2.76 -23.38 -0.86
C LEU A 169 3.47 -24.23 -1.91
N SER A 170 4.80 -24.25 -1.94
CA SER A 170 5.56 -25.10 -2.85
C SER A 170 5.24 -26.59 -2.62
N THR A 171 5.22 -27.39 -3.68
CA THR A 171 4.90 -28.84 -3.64
C THR A 171 5.82 -29.62 -2.67
N GLU A 172 7.05 -29.14 -2.46
CA GLU A 172 8.01 -29.69 -1.48
C GLU A 172 7.66 -29.34 -0.01
N ALA A 173 6.84 -28.32 0.24
CA ALA A 173 6.43 -27.92 1.59
C ALA A 173 5.51 -28.94 2.26
N THR A 174 4.83 -29.78 1.46
CA THR A 174 3.99 -30.89 1.94
C THR A 174 4.79 -31.95 2.72
N LEU A 175 6.13 -31.99 2.58
CA LEU A 175 7.01 -32.92 3.29
C LEU A 175 7.56 -32.39 4.62
N ARG A 176 7.38 -31.10 4.97
CA ARG A 176 7.94 -30.50 6.22
C ARG A 176 6.87 -29.85 7.11
N ALA A 177 5.92 -30.64 7.60
CA ALA A 177 4.89 -30.16 8.54
C ALA A 177 5.49 -29.58 9.84
N ALA A 178 6.64 -30.09 10.32
CA ALA A 178 7.25 -29.67 11.59
C ALA A 178 7.79 -28.23 11.58
N ASN A 179 8.18 -27.69 10.42
CA ASN A 179 8.84 -26.37 10.31
C ASN A 179 8.03 -25.35 9.50
N ALA A 180 6.73 -25.61 9.24
CA ALA A 180 5.90 -24.78 8.37
C ALA A 180 5.85 -23.31 8.84
N THR A 181 5.62 -23.09 10.14
CA THR A 181 5.58 -21.74 10.75
C THR A 181 6.91 -21.00 10.62
N GLN A 182 8.03 -21.67 10.90
CA GLN A 182 9.36 -21.05 10.82
C GLN A 182 9.76 -20.74 9.38
N THR A 183 9.36 -21.61 8.44
CA THR A 183 9.57 -21.41 7.00
C THR A 183 8.78 -20.21 6.50
N TYR A 184 7.52 -20.08 6.91
CA TYR A 184 6.70 -18.89 6.62
C TYR A 184 7.34 -17.62 7.17
N GLN A 185 7.78 -17.62 8.43
CA GLN A 185 8.44 -16.46 9.04
C GLN A 185 9.72 -16.06 8.30
N LEU A 186 10.53 -17.03 7.87
CA LEU A 186 11.70 -16.78 7.04
C LEU A 186 11.29 -16.16 5.71
N TRP A 187 10.34 -16.75 4.99
CA TRP A 187 9.86 -16.27 3.70
C TRP A 187 9.28 -14.85 3.79
N ALA A 188 8.48 -14.54 4.82
CA ALA A 188 7.95 -13.20 5.06
C ALA A 188 9.06 -12.18 5.36
N SER A 189 10.10 -12.59 6.09
CA SER A 189 11.28 -11.74 6.36
C SER A 189 12.06 -11.47 5.08
N VAL A 190 12.23 -12.49 4.23
CA VAL A 190 12.88 -12.36 2.91
C VAL A 190 12.10 -11.40 2.01
N SER A 191 10.77 -11.55 1.95
CA SER A 191 9.89 -10.63 1.22
C SER A 191 10.05 -9.18 1.69
N SER A 192 10.14 -8.96 3.00
CA SER A 192 10.35 -7.62 3.58
C SER A 192 11.73 -7.06 3.26
N ALA A 193 12.78 -7.88 3.32
CA ALA A 193 14.14 -7.49 2.92
C ALA A 193 14.19 -7.10 1.44
N LEU A 194 13.56 -7.88 0.56
CA LEU A 194 13.43 -7.56 -0.87
C LEU A 194 12.73 -6.22 -1.11
N CYS A 195 11.64 -5.94 -0.37
CA CYS A 195 10.97 -4.63 -0.45
C CYS A 195 11.94 -3.49 -0.12
N GLY A 196 12.73 -3.63 0.94
CA GLY A 196 13.73 -2.63 1.33
C GLY A 196 14.89 -2.50 0.33
N CYS A 197 15.22 -3.55 -0.43
CA CYS A 197 16.25 -3.51 -1.48
C CYS A 197 15.83 -2.67 -2.70
N VAL A 198 14.53 -2.61 -3.01
CA VAL A 198 14.02 -2.02 -4.26
C VAL A 198 13.33 -0.69 -4.08
N ASN A 199 12.85 -0.37 -2.88
CA ASN A 199 12.11 0.86 -2.62
C ASN A 199 12.35 1.43 -1.22
N ASN A 200 11.98 2.69 -1.03
CA ASN A 200 12.24 3.52 0.14
C ASN A 200 13.72 3.53 0.55
N PRO A 201 14.59 4.29 -0.16
CA PRO A 201 14.31 5.07 -1.38
C PRO A 201 14.20 4.20 -2.64
N GLN A 202 13.64 4.73 -3.72
CA GLN A 202 13.48 3.99 -4.98
C GLN A 202 14.85 3.55 -5.55
N ASN A 203 14.96 2.27 -5.90
CA ASN A 203 16.11 1.65 -6.56
C ASN A 203 15.65 0.97 -7.85
N GLU A 204 15.68 1.71 -8.96
CA GLU A 204 15.22 1.22 -10.26
C GLU A 204 15.94 -0.04 -10.75
N GLU A 205 17.23 -0.17 -10.48
CA GLU A 205 17.99 -1.34 -10.91
C GLU A 205 17.60 -2.57 -10.10
N GLY A 206 17.42 -2.41 -8.78
CA GLY A 206 16.86 -3.47 -7.93
C GLY A 206 15.46 -3.89 -8.40
N GLN A 207 14.60 -2.92 -8.75
CA GLN A 207 13.27 -3.20 -9.31
C GLN A 207 13.35 -4.01 -10.63
N ARG A 208 14.28 -3.65 -11.53
CA ARG A 208 14.52 -4.37 -12.79
C ARG A 208 14.98 -5.81 -12.55
N ILE A 209 15.89 -6.04 -11.61
CA ILE A 209 16.35 -7.39 -11.24
C ILE A 209 15.18 -8.25 -10.73
N CYS A 210 14.28 -7.66 -9.94
CA CYS A 210 13.10 -8.33 -9.40
C CYS A 210 12.04 -8.71 -10.46
N VAL A 211 12.10 -8.21 -11.70
CA VAL A 211 11.18 -8.64 -12.78
C VAL A 211 11.23 -10.16 -12.99
N ALA A 212 12.38 -10.79 -12.74
CA ALA A 212 12.60 -12.23 -12.90
C ALA A 212 11.70 -13.12 -12.00
N VAL A 213 10.98 -12.55 -11.01
CA VAL A 213 10.03 -13.33 -10.18
C VAL A 213 8.56 -13.17 -10.59
N PHE A 214 8.22 -12.26 -11.51
CA PHE A 214 6.83 -12.01 -11.90
C PHE A 214 6.08 -13.24 -12.46
N PRO A 215 6.68 -14.10 -13.32
CA PRO A 215 6.01 -15.31 -13.79
C PRO A 215 5.66 -16.28 -12.64
N ILE A 216 6.51 -16.34 -11.62
CA ILE A 216 6.29 -17.19 -10.44
C ILE A 216 5.18 -16.59 -9.56
N ILE A 217 5.20 -15.28 -9.34
CA ILE A 217 4.17 -14.56 -8.58
C ILE A 217 2.79 -14.74 -9.22
N LYS A 218 2.68 -14.67 -10.55
CA LYS A 218 1.44 -14.99 -11.27
C LYS A 218 0.91 -16.37 -10.89
N SER A 219 1.77 -17.39 -10.92
CA SER A 219 1.39 -18.76 -10.55
C SER A 219 0.90 -18.82 -9.09
N TRP A 220 1.58 -18.13 -8.16
CA TRP A 220 1.16 -18.06 -6.77
C TRP A 220 -0.20 -17.37 -6.61
N LEU A 221 -0.44 -16.23 -7.27
CA LEU A 221 -1.71 -15.52 -7.22
C LEU A 221 -2.89 -16.38 -7.71
N GLN A 222 -2.65 -17.28 -8.68
CA GLN A 222 -3.66 -18.24 -9.16
C GLN A 222 -3.93 -19.37 -8.15
N GLN A 223 -2.90 -19.82 -7.44
CA GLN A 223 -2.98 -20.93 -6.49
C GLN A 223 -3.55 -20.53 -5.13
N ILE A 224 -3.50 -19.25 -4.75
CA ILE A 224 -3.97 -18.81 -3.43
C ILE A 224 -5.50 -18.93 -3.35
N SER A 225 -5.94 -19.83 -2.46
CA SER A 225 -7.33 -19.98 -2.03
C SER A 225 -7.62 -19.11 -0.80
N LEU A 226 -8.91 -18.81 -0.58
CA LEU A 226 -9.42 -17.96 0.51
C LEU A 226 -8.85 -18.23 1.92
N PRO A 227 -8.54 -19.46 2.38
CA PRO A 227 -8.02 -19.68 3.74
C PRO A 227 -6.53 -19.36 3.94
N ARG A 228 -5.77 -18.89 2.93
CA ARG A 228 -4.32 -18.62 3.05
C ARG A 228 -3.96 -17.15 2.81
N THR A 229 -4.69 -16.26 3.46
CA THR A 229 -4.58 -14.79 3.30
C THR A 229 -3.28 -14.21 3.85
N GLU A 230 -2.64 -14.87 4.81
CA GLU A 230 -1.39 -14.46 5.46
C GLU A 230 -0.21 -14.33 4.48
N ILE A 231 -0.27 -15.03 3.35
CA ILE A 231 0.77 -15.01 2.30
C ILE A 231 0.52 -13.85 1.32
N PHE A 232 -0.72 -13.37 1.27
CA PHE A 232 -1.17 -12.42 0.27
C PHE A 232 -0.57 -11.03 0.49
N GLN A 233 -0.50 -10.58 1.75
CA GLN A 233 0.06 -9.27 2.09
C GLN A 233 1.55 -9.13 1.74
N PRO A 234 2.44 -10.10 2.07
CA PRO A 234 3.84 -10.05 1.61
C PRO A 234 3.98 -10.02 0.08
N ILE A 235 3.19 -10.83 -0.65
CA ILE A 235 3.20 -10.80 -2.14
C ILE A 235 2.80 -9.42 -2.65
N CYS A 236 1.71 -8.86 -2.14
CA CYS A 236 1.22 -7.55 -2.55
C CYS A 236 2.20 -6.43 -2.23
N SER A 237 2.79 -6.45 -1.03
CA SER A 237 3.81 -5.48 -0.62
C SER A 237 5.02 -5.55 -1.55
N PHE A 238 5.51 -6.76 -1.85
CA PHE A 238 6.61 -6.95 -2.78
C PHE A 238 6.29 -6.46 -4.19
N ILE A 239 5.11 -6.78 -4.74
CA ILE A 239 4.67 -6.28 -6.05
C ILE A 239 4.66 -4.75 -6.04
N ALA A 240 3.94 -4.14 -5.08
CA ALA A 240 3.76 -2.70 -5.01
C ALA A 240 5.10 -1.96 -4.92
N MET A 241 6.03 -2.42 -4.08
CA MET A 241 7.35 -1.81 -3.95
C MET A 241 8.22 -1.98 -5.21
N THR A 242 8.10 -3.13 -5.89
CA THR A 242 8.86 -3.45 -7.10
C THR A 242 8.39 -2.62 -8.30
N VAL A 243 7.09 -2.42 -8.46
CA VAL A 243 6.54 -1.67 -9.62
C VAL A 243 6.45 -0.16 -9.41
N ALA A 244 6.50 0.30 -8.15
CA ALA A 244 6.25 1.69 -7.81
C ALA A 244 7.18 2.66 -8.55
N ASN A 245 6.57 3.66 -9.19
CA ASN A 245 7.20 4.75 -9.94
C ASN A 245 8.16 4.26 -11.04
N ASN A 246 7.91 3.09 -11.64
CA ASN A 246 8.76 2.52 -12.68
C ASN A 246 7.92 1.88 -13.79
N SER A 247 7.65 2.66 -14.84
CA SER A 247 6.79 2.25 -15.96
C SER A 247 7.29 1.00 -16.68
N CYS A 248 8.60 0.86 -16.87
CA CYS A 248 9.19 -0.32 -17.50
C CYS A 248 8.92 -1.60 -16.69
N VAL A 249 8.99 -1.52 -15.36
CA VAL A 249 8.71 -2.65 -14.47
C VAL A 249 7.21 -2.93 -14.37
N GLN A 250 6.36 -1.89 -14.36
CA GLN A 250 4.90 -2.04 -14.47
C GLN A 250 4.50 -2.77 -15.77
N GLU A 251 5.08 -2.36 -16.90
CA GLU A 251 4.86 -2.99 -18.21
C GLU A 251 5.36 -4.44 -18.21
N SER A 252 6.49 -4.73 -17.59
CA SER A 252 7.01 -6.09 -17.43
C SER A 252 6.06 -6.96 -16.56
N PHE A 253 5.49 -6.39 -15.50
CA PHE A 253 4.49 -7.06 -14.67
C PHE A 253 3.23 -7.39 -15.48
N SER A 254 2.77 -6.45 -16.32
CA SER A 254 1.68 -6.68 -17.26
C SER A 254 2.02 -7.74 -18.32
N ALA A 255 3.20 -7.67 -18.95
CA ALA A 255 3.62 -8.62 -19.99
C ALA A 255 3.71 -10.07 -19.49
N SER A 256 3.98 -10.26 -18.19
CA SER A 256 3.95 -11.60 -17.56
C SER A 256 2.52 -12.18 -17.43
N GLY A 257 1.48 -11.34 -17.54
CA GLY A 257 0.07 -11.66 -17.25
C GLY A 257 -0.26 -11.70 -15.74
N ALA A 258 0.65 -11.22 -14.90
CA ALA A 258 0.43 -11.14 -13.46
C ALA A 258 -0.57 -10.02 -13.10
N LEU A 259 -0.58 -8.93 -13.86
CA LEU A 259 -1.53 -7.82 -13.67
C LEU A 259 -2.99 -8.25 -13.88
N ASP A 260 -3.27 -9.00 -14.94
CA ASP A 260 -4.58 -9.58 -15.23
C ASP A 260 -5.02 -10.52 -14.10
N THR A 261 -4.09 -11.36 -13.64
CA THR A 261 -4.34 -12.31 -12.55
C THR A 261 -4.66 -11.59 -11.24
N LEU A 262 -3.92 -10.54 -10.90
CA LEU A 262 -4.18 -9.70 -9.73
C LEU A 262 -5.53 -8.98 -9.84
N THR A 263 -5.87 -8.50 -11.03
CA THR A 263 -7.17 -7.87 -11.32
C THR A 263 -8.34 -8.84 -11.14
N LEU A 264 -8.23 -10.05 -11.68
CA LEU A 264 -9.23 -11.10 -11.49
C LEU A 264 -9.35 -11.52 -10.02
N ALA A 265 -8.24 -11.52 -9.28
CA ALA A 265 -8.26 -11.74 -7.84
C ALA A 265 -9.05 -10.65 -7.11
N LEU A 266 -8.89 -9.36 -7.46
CA LEU A 266 -9.70 -8.27 -6.90
C LEU A 266 -11.19 -8.52 -7.13
N VAL A 267 -11.57 -8.77 -8.39
CA VAL A 267 -12.96 -9.00 -8.80
C VAL A 267 -13.59 -10.13 -7.98
N ARG A 268 -12.88 -11.26 -7.88
CA ARG A 268 -13.32 -12.41 -7.08
C ARG A 268 -13.50 -12.06 -5.61
N GLN A 269 -12.52 -11.40 -4.98
CA GLN A 269 -12.58 -11.08 -3.55
C GLN A 269 -13.64 -10.00 -3.24
N ALA A 270 -13.75 -8.99 -4.09
CA ALA A 270 -14.68 -7.89 -3.91
C ALA A 270 -16.14 -8.36 -4.00
N SER A 271 -16.42 -9.37 -4.83
CA SER A 271 -17.75 -10.00 -4.91
C SER A 271 -18.21 -10.66 -3.59
N ALA A 272 -17.27 -11.01 -2.71
CA ALA A 272 -17.53 -11.64 -1.42
C ALA A 272 -17.34 -10.68 -0.23
N ALA A 273 -16.94 -9.43 -0.47
CA ALA A 273 -16.54 -8.49 0.59
C ALA A 273 -17.68 -8.16 1.56
N ASP A 274 -18.93 -8.08 1.09
CA ASP A 274 -20.09 -7.81 1.95
C ASP A 274 -20.43 -8.95 2.91
N LYS A 275 -19.89 -10.15 2.66
CA LYS A 275 -20.16 -11.35 3.48
C LYS A 275 -18.96 -11.76 4.33
N SER A 276 -17.80 -11.13 4.14
CA SER A 276 -16.53 -11.58 4.70
C SER A 276 -15.58 -10.40 4.90
N LEU A 277 -15.32 -10.07 6.17
CA LEU A 277 -14.32 -9.06 6.56
C LEU A 277 -12.95 -9.36 5.93
N LEU A 278 -12.54 -10.62 5.92
CA LEU A 278 -11.28 -11.06 5.30
C LEU A 278 -11.25 -10.78 3.79
N SER A 279 -12.36 -11.02 3.09
CA SER A 279 -12.45 -10.71 1.66
C SER A 279 -12.40 -9.21 1.40
N CYS A 280 -13.03 -8.40 2.26
CA CYS A 280 -12.93 -6.94 2.21
C CYS A 280 -11.47 -6.46 2.38
N GLN A 281 -10.78 -6.92 3.43
CA GLN A 281 -9.37 -6.60 3.71
C GLN A 281 -8.43 -7.02 2.57
N LEU A 282 -8.64 -8.21 2.01
CA LEU A 282 -7.90 -8.66 0.84
C LEU A 282 -8.15 -7.77 -0.36
N SER A 283 -9.41 -7.43 -0.65
CA SER A 283 -9.75 -6.54 -1.77
C SER A 283 -9.10 -5.16 -1.64
N ILE A 284 -9.02 -4.61 -0.44
CA ILE A 284 -8.31 -3.35 -0.17
C ILE A 284 -6.82 -3.50 -0.49
N THR A 285 -6.20 -4.58 -0.02
CA THR A 285 -4.77 -4.86 -0.26
C THR A 285 -4.47 -5.04 -1.75
N ILE A 286 -5.35 -5.76 -2.48
CA ILE A 286 -5.23 -5.93 -3.93
C ILE A 286 -5.40 -4.58 -4.62
N SER A 287 -6.39 -3.78 -4.21
CA SER A 287 -6.65 -2.47 -4.78
C SER A 287 -5.45 -1.53 -4.65
N LYS A 288 -4.84 -1.45 -3.46
CA LYS A 288 -3.57 -0.72 -3.22
C LYS A 288 -2.47 -1.17 -4.17
N THR A 289 -2.33 -2.47 -4.36
CA THR A 289 -1.29 -3.06 -5.22
C THR A 289 -1.54 -2.74 -6.69
N LEU A 290 -2.79 -2.88 -7.15
CA LEU A 290 -3.19 -2.50 -8.51
C LEU A 290 -2.95 -1.01 -8.76
N SER A 291 -3.23 -0.16 -7.77
CA SER A 291 -2.93 1.27 -7.85
C SER A 291 -1.45 1.49 -8.18
N ALA A 292 -0.53 0.87 -7.43
CA ALA A 292 0.90 0.97 -7.71
C ALA A 292 1.29 0.43 -9.10
N CYS A 293 0.63 -0.63 -9.58
CA CYS A 293 0.87 -1.19 -10.92
C CYS A 293 0.45 -0.26 -12.07
N ILE A 294 -0.50 0.65 -11.84
CA ILE A 294 -1.10 1.49 -12.89
C ILE A 294 -0.87 3.00 -12.70
N THR A 295 -0.29 3.41 -11.58
CA THR A 295 0.01 4.82 -11.29
C THR A 295 0.89 5.39 -12.39
N ASP A 296 0.50 6.55 -12.93
CA ASP A 296 1.14 7.24 -14.05
C ASP A 296 1.32 6.38 -15.33
N ASN A 297 0.52 5.32 -15.49
CA ASN A 297 0.58 4.41 -16.64
C ASN A 297 -0.80 4.21 -17.28
N ALA A 298 -1.24 5.24 -18.01
CA ALA A 298 -2.55 5.28 -18.65
C ALA A 298 -2.84 4.09 -19.58
N PRO A 299 -1.90 3.59 -20.41
CA PRO A 299 -2.14 2.39 -21.22
C PRO A 299 -2.51 1.17 -20.38
N LEU A 300 -1.72 0.86 -19.34
CA LEU A 300 -2.00 -0.28 -18.46
C LEU A 300 -3.32 -0.09 -17.71
N ALA A 301 -3.53 1.10 -17.12
CA ALA A 301 -4.77 1.43 -16.44
C ALA A 301 -5.97 1.22 -17.37
N SER A 302 -5.97 1.80 -18.58
CA SER A 302 -7.06 1.69 -19.55
C SER A 302 -7.34 0.24 -19.96
N GLY A 303 -6.31 -0.60 -20.07
CA GLY A 303 -6.43 -2.02 -20.36
C GLY A 303 -7.23 -2.80 -19.31
N LEU A 304 -7.28 -2.32 -18.06
CA LEU A 304 -8.04 -2.98 -16.99
C LEU A 304 -9.56 -2.79 -17.08
N ALA A 305 -10.03 -1.91 -17.95
CA ALA A 305 -11.46 -1.62 -18.11
C ALA A 305 -12.26 -2.87 -18.53
N GLN A 306 -11.63 -3.79 -19.26
CA GLN A 306 -12.24 -5.04 -19.71
C GLN A 306 -12.67 -5.98 -18.57
N TYR A 307 -12.14 -5.79 -17.35
CA TYR A 307 -12.48 -6.63 -16.19
C TYR A 307 -13.64 -6.07 -15.35
N GLY A 308 -14.17 -4.90 -15.69
CA GLY A 308 -15.28 -4.29 -14.93
C GLY A 308 -14.93 -3.94 -13.48
N MET A 309 -13.64 -3.75 -13.17
CA MET A 309 -13.15 -3.57 -11.80
C MET A 309 -13.73 -2.34 -11.07
N VAL A 310 -14.16 -1.30 -11.81
CA VAL A 310 -14.74 -0.08 -11.25
C VAL A 310 -16.00 -0.37 -10.44
N SER A 311 -16.83 -1.30 -10.92
CA SER A 311 -18.05 -1.72 -10.20
C SER A 311 -17.73 -2.35 -8.84
N HIS A 312 -16.66 -3.14 -8.79
CA HIS A 312 -16.19 -3.80 -7.57
C HIS A 312 -15.52 -2.83 -6.60
N LEU A 313 -14.71 -1.88 -7.10
CA LEU A 313 -14.14 -0.80 -6.27
C LEU A 313 -15.24 0.07 -5.65
N PHE A 314 -16.29 0.37 -6.42
CA PHE A 314 -17.47 1.06 -5.91
C PHE A 314 -18.16 0.27 -4.79
N SER A 315 -18.42 -1.04 -5.00
CA SER A 315 -19.03 -1.87 -3.96
C SER A 315 -18.20 -1.93 -2.68
N LEU A 316 -16.86 -1.93 -2.80
CA LEU A 316 -15.97 -1.86 -1.64
C LEU A 316 -16.13 -0.53 -0.88
N LEU A 317 -16.20 0.61 -1.59
CA LEU A 317 -16.44 1.92 -0.97
C LEU A 317 -17.79 2.01 -0.26
N ALA A 318 -18.80 1.30 -0.77
CA ALA A 318 -20.12 1.22 -0.16
C ALA A 318 -20.22 0.19 0.98
N SER A 319 -19.18 -0.64 1.18
CA SER A 319 -19.23 -1.74 2.14
C SER A 319 -19.15 -1.24 3.57
N PRO A 320 -20.00 -1.75 4.49
CA PRO A 320 -19.93 -1.39 5.91
C PRO A 320 -18.68 -1.92 6.61
N HIS A 321 -17.95 -2.86 5.98
CA HIS A 321 -16.73 -3.43 6.50
C HIS A 321 -15.46 -2.64 6.14
N LEU A 322 -15.57 -1.61 5.29
CA LEU A 322 -14.45 -0.79 4.91
C LEU A 322 -14.06 0.16 6.04
N ASP A 323 -12.84 -0.02 6.56
CA ASP A 323 -12.23 0.89 7.51
C ASP A 323 -12.11 2.30 6.89
N PRO A 324 -12.52 3.37 7.60
CA PRO A 324 -12.28 4.75 7.17
C PRO A 324 -10.84 5.04 6.71
N GLU A 325 -9.83 4.46 7.35
CA GLU A 325 -8.41 4.68 7.01
C GLU A 325 -8.05 4.11 5.63
N ASP A 326 -8.77 3.07 5.17
CA ASP A 326 -8.51 2.40 3.91
C ASP A 326 -9.22 3.04 2.70
N ARG A 327 -10.21 3.90 2.94
CA ARG A 327 -11.02 4.55 1.88
C ARG A 327 -10.18 5.28 0.86
N LEU A 328 -9.18 6.05 1.33
CA LEU A 328 -8.31 6.83 0.46
C LEU A 328 -7.65 5.92 -0.59
N SER A 329 -7.19 4.74 -0.18
CA SER A 329 -6.51 3.84 -1.11
C SER A 329 -7.41 3.33 -2.24
N VAL A 330 -8.66 2.98 -1.92
CA VAL A 330 -9.65 2.52 -2.91
C VAL A 330 -10.03 3.66 -3.85
N LEU A 331 -10.17 4.88 -3.31
CA LEU A 331 -10.43 6.08 -4.11
C LEU A 331 -9.26 6.42 -5.04
N LEU A 332 -8.01 6.29 -4.60
CA LEU A 332 -6.85 6.53 -5.46
C LEU A 332 -6.83 5.56 -6.65
N THR A 333 -7.07 4.27 -6.41
CA THR A 333 -7.18 3.28 -7.49
C THR A 333 -8.30 3.65 -8.47
N LEU A 334 -9.48 4.03 -7.95
CA LEU A 334 -10.60 4.48 -8.78
C LEU A 334 -10.26 5.76 -9.57
N GLY A 335 -9.51 6.68 -8.94
CA GLY A 335 -8.96 7.88 -9.57
C GLY A 335 -8.11 7.53 -10.78
N HIS A 336 -7.08 6.69 -10.61
CA HIS A 336 -6.21 6.25 -11.70
C HIS A 336 -7.00 5.57 -12.84
N CYS A 337 -7.98 4.73 -12.50
CA CYS A 337 -8.83 4.11 -13.51
C CYS A 337 -9.64 5.15 -14.30
N THR A 338 -10.34 6.06 -13.60
CA THR A 338 -11.22 7.04 -14.24
C THR A 338 -10.46 8.11 -15.01
N GLU A 339 -9.23 8.44 -14.61
CA GLU A 339 -8.34 9.31 -15.40
C GLU A 339 -7.95 8.64 -16.72
N ALA A 340 -7.64 7.35 -16.70
CA ALA A 340 -7.07 6.66 -17.84
C ALA A 340 -8.04 6.32 -18.98
N SER A 341 -9.36 6.19 -18.72
CA SER A 341 -10.30 5.73 -19.74
C SER A 341 -11.75 6.18 -19.55
N GLU A 342 -12.41 6.54 -20.67
CA GLU A 342 -13.84 6.84 -20.71
C GLU A 342 -14.72 5.61 -20.38
N GLU A 343 -14.21 4.40 -20.60
CA GLU A 343 -14.92 3.16 -20.27
C GLU A 343 -15.07 3.03 -18.75
N HIS A 344 -14.01 3.28 -17.99
CA HIS A 344 -14.05 3.29 -16.53
C HIS A 344 -15.01 4.33 -15.97
N GLN A 345 -15.00 5.54 -16.54
CA GLN A 345 -15.92 6.59 -16.13
C GLN A 345 -17.37 6.21 -16.45
N SER A 346 -17.62 5.59 -17.60
CA SER A 346 -18.95 5.12 -18.00
C SER A 346 -19.44 4.03 -17.04
N GLN A 347 -18.58 3.09 -16.66
CA GLN A 347 -18.86 2.08 -15.62
C GLN A 347 -19.21 2.77 -14.28
N LEU A 348 -18.41 3.72 -13.81
CA LEU A 348 -18.68 4.42 -12.54
C LEU A 348 -20.05 5.10 -12.53
N VAL A 349 -20.43 5.76 -13.63
CA VAL A 349 -21.73 6.41 -13.77
C VAL A 349 -22.86 5.37 -13.79
N GLN A 350 -22.68 4.28 -14.56
CA GLN A 350 -23.68 3.22 -14.70
C GLN A 350 -24.03 2.56 -13.37
N TYR A 351 -23.03 2.32 -12.51
CA TYR A 351 -23.23 1.70 -11.20
C TYR A 351 -23.65 2.69 -10.09
N GLY A 352 -23.93 3.95 -10.43
CA GLY A 352 -24.36 4.94 -9.45
C GLY A 352 -23.25 5.41 -8.51
N GLY A 353 -22.00 5.39 -8.97
CA GLY A 353 -20.85 5.82 -8.17
C GLY A 353 -20.78 7.32 -7.92
N LEU A 354 -21.32 8.16 -8.81
CA LEU A 354 -21.24 9.62 -8.66
C LEU A 354 -21.89 10.13 -7.36
N PRO A 355 -23.12 9.72 -6.97
CA PRO A 355 -23.68 10.06 -5.67
C PRO A 355 -22.76 9.72 -4.49
N LEU A 356 -22.19 8.51 -4.47
CA LEU A 356 -21.30 8.09 -3.38
C LEU A 356 -20.04 8.95 -3.31
N VAL A 357 -19.41 9.23 -4.46
CA VAL A 357 -18.21 10.08 -4.52
C VAL A 357 -18.55 11.52 -4.08
N ILE A 358 -19.74 12.03 -4.41
CA ILE A 358 -20.20 13.34 -3.93
C ILE A 358 -20.40 13.33 -2.41
N THR A 359 -21.02 12.29 -1.85
CA THR A 359 -21.16 12.13 -0.40
C THR A 359 -19.79 12.13 0.28
N LEU A 360 -18.82 11.39 -0.23
CA LEU A 360 -17.45 11.37 0.31
C LEU A 360 -16.78 12.75 0.22
N LEU A 361 -17.04 13.51 -0.85
CA LEU A 361 -16.55 14.88 -0.99
C LEU A 361 -17.17 15.84 0.05
N THR A 362 -18.45 15.68 0.38
CA THR A 362 -19.19 16.63 1.23
C THR A 362 -19.19 16.27 2.71
N GLU A 363 -19.13 14.98 3.04
CA GLU A 363 -19.39 14.46 4.39
C GLU A 363 -18.17 13.81 5.05
N ASP A 364 -17.15 13.39 4.29
CA ASP A 364 -15.96 12.75 4.89
C ASP A 364 -15.05 13.78 5.59
N THR A 365 -14.50 13.37 6.74
CA THR A 365 -13.65 14.22 7.57
C THR A 365 -12.21 14.36 7.05
N SER A 366 -11.73 13.39 6.26
CA SER A 366 -10.37 13.44 5.70
C SER A 366 -10.28 14.42 4.54
N GLU A 367 -9.27 15.30 4.57
CA GLU A 367 -9.00 16.22 3.46
C GLU A 367 -8.52 15.47 2.21
N GLU A 368 -7.72 14.43 2.41
CA GLU A 368 -7.16 13.57 1.36
C GLU A 368 -8.26 12.81 0.62
N VAL A 369 -9.23 12.26 1.36
CA VAL A 369 -10.42 11.61 0.79
C VAL A 369 -11.22 12.59 -0.06
N ARG A 370 -11.46 13.81 0.44
CA ARG A 370 -12.18 14.84 -0.33
C ARG A 370 -11.42 15.29 -1.57
N LYS A 371 -10.08 15.38 -1.51
CA LYS A 371 -9.23 15.66 -2.69
C LYS A 371 -9.33 14.55 -3.73
N ALA A 372 -9.23 13.28 -3.31
CA ALA A 372 -9.38 12.13 -4.21
C ALA A 372 -10.79 12.08 -4.84
N ALA A 373 -11.85 12.34 -4.06
CA ALA A 373 -13.21 12.42 -4.56
C ALA A 373 -13.38 13.56 -5.58
N THR A 374 -12.80 14.74 -5.30
CA THR A 374 -12.80 15.87 -6.24
C THR A 374 -12.13 15.49 -7.56
N PHE A 375 -10.98 14.82 -7.49
CA PHE A 375 -10.25 14.36 -8.67
C PHE A 375 -11.09 13.42 -9.54
N ILE A 376 -11.72 12.40 -8.97
CA ILE A 376 -12.62 11.46 -9.68
C ILE A 376 -13.79 12.20 -10.36
N LEU A 377 -14.39 13.20 -9.69
CA LEU A 377 -15.49 13.97 -10.30
C LEU A 377 -15.01 14.84 -11.47
N GLN A 378 -13.77 15.35 -11.40
CA GLN A 378 -13.17 16.13 -12.48
C GLN A 378 -12.88 15.26 -13.72
N THR A 379 -12.35 14.05 -13.54
CA THR A 379 -12.10 13.11 -14.67
C THR A 379 -13.42 12.79 -15.40
N CYS A 380 -14.50 12.50 -14.66
CA CYS A 380 -15.82 12.25 -15.24
C CYS A 380 -16.43 13.47 -15.96
N LYS A 381 -16.13 14.69 -15.50
CA LYS A 381 -16.58 15.95 -16.14
C LYS A 381 -15.85 16.22 -17.46
N GLN A 382 -14.57 15.88 -17.54
CA GLN A 382 -13.80 16.06 -18.78
C GLN A 382 -14.34 15.18 -19.91
N ALA A 383 -14.77 13.96 -19.62
CA ALA A 383 -15.33 13.09 -20.66
C ALA A 383 -16.71 13.50 -21.17
N SER A 384 -17.50 14.17 -20.35
CA SER A 384 -18.75 14.77 -20.83
C SER A 384 -18.47 15.92 -21.81
N LYS A 385 -17.30 16.58 -21.71
CA LYS A 385 -16.83 17.59 -22.66
C LYS A 385 -16.11 16.99 -23.87
N SER A 386 -15.32 15.92 -23.73
CA SER A 386 -14.67 15.22 -24.87
C SER A 386 -15.71 14.61 -25.80
N LYS A 387 -16.77 13.98 -25.25
CA LYS A 387 -17.93 13.52 -26.04
C LYS A 387 -18.62 14.67 -26.78
N GLN A 388 -18.64 15.88 -26.21
CA GLN A 388 -19.13 17.06 -26.91
C GLN A 388 -18.15 17.53 -28.00
N SER A 389 -16.85 17.54 -27.76
CA SER A 389 -15.80 17.99 -28.69
C SER A 389 -15.60 17.05 -29.89
N CYS A 390 -15.58 15.74 -29.68
CA CYS A 390 -15.42 14.74 -30.76
C CYS A 390 -16.61 14.72 -31.72
N LEU A 391 -17.81 15.10 -31.24
CA LEU A 391 -19.01 15.29 -32.07
C LEU A 391 -18.94 16.54 -32.97
N TYR A 392 -17.99 17.47 -32.73
CA TYR A 392 -17.78 18.64 -33.59
C TYR A 392 -16.75 18.40 -34.70
N GLN A 393 -15.96 17.32 -34.65
CA GLN A 393 -14.91 17.05 -35.64
C GLN A 393 -15.31 16.03 -36.72
N ASN A 394 -16.30 15.17 -36.46
CA ASN A 394 -16.89 14.31 -37.48
C ASN A 394 -18.28 14.86 -37.86
N GLY A 395 -18.30 15.65 -38.94
CA GLY A 395 -19.42 16.44 -39.44
C GLY A 395 -20.65 15.66 -39.94
N THR A 396 -21.18 14.75 -39.12
CA THR A 396 -22.49 14.13 -39.35
C THR A 396 -23.16 13.93 -38.01
N ILE A 397 -24.10 14.81 -37.66
CA ILE A 397 -24.98 14.67 -36.50
C ILE A 397 -25.82 13.40 -36.71
N PRO A 398 -25.66 12.32 -35.92
CA PRO A 398 -26.71 11.31 -35.86
C PRO A 398 -27.80 11.89 -34.97
N TYR A 399 -28.97 12.12 -35.56
CA TYR A 399 -30.21 12.44 -34.86
C TYR A 399 -30.60 11.30 -33.89
N SER A 400 -29.94 11.16 -32.75
CA SER A 400 -30.34 10.14 -31.75
C SER A 400 -29.82 10.38 -30.32
N LEU A 401 -29.72 11.64 -29.86
CA LEU A 401 -29.69 11.94 -28.42
C LEU A 401 -30.50 13.20 -28.03
N GLN A 402 -31.51 13.56 -28.84
CA GLN A 402 -32.62 14.33 -28.27
C GLN A 402 -33.36 13.42 -27.28
N ARG A 403 -33.38 13.78 -25.99
CA ARG A 403 -34.43 13.30 -25.07
C ARG A 403 -35.75 13.44 -25.84
N LYS A 404 -36.45 12.33 -26.10
CA LYS A 404 -37.81 12.37 -26.66
C LYS A 404 -38.60 13.38 -25.82
N ARG A 405 -38.98 14.52 -26.42
CA ARG A 405 -39.82 15.52 -25.75
C ARG A 405 -41.11 14.81 -25.39
N LYS A 406 -41.29 14.53 -24.11
CA LYS A 406 -42.55 14.00 -23.58
C LYS A 406 -43.44 15.20 -23.26
N ASP A 407 -44.58 15.30 -23.94
CA ASP A 407 -45.55 16.35 -23.65
C ASP A 407 -46.08 16.25 -22.22
N PHE A 408 -46.40 17.41 -21.64
CA PHE A 408 -47.05 17.47 -20.35
C PHE A 408 -48.48 16.94 -20.50
N SER A 409 -48.84 15.94 -19.72
CA SER A 409 -50.24 15.51 -19.63
C SER A 409 -51.10 16.61 -19.02
N PRO A 410 -52.44 16.62 -19.27
CA PRO A 410 -53.34 17.59 -18.64
C PRO A 410 -53.25 17.61 -17.11
N LYS A 411 -52.99 16.44 -16.48
CA LYS A 411 -52.74 16.33 -15.04
C LYS A 411 -51.42 16.97 -14.60
N GLU A 412 -50.33 16.80 -15.34
CA GLU A 412 -49.06 17.48 -15.03
C GLU A 412 -49.18 19.00 -15.20
N VAL A 413 -49.99 19.48 -16.16
CA VAL A 413 -50.30 20.91 -16.30
C VAL A 413 -51.08 21.43 -15.10
N SER A 414 -52.08 20.68 -14.60
CA SER A 414 -52.83 21.10 -13.41
C SER A 414 -51.95 21.12 -12.15
N TYR A 415 -51.05 20.16 -11.99
CA TYR A 415 -50.04 20.16 -10.91
C TYR A 415 -49.11 21.35 -11.00
N LEU A 416 -48.63 21.68 -12.19
CA LEU A 416 -47.77 22.83 -12.42
C LEU A 416 -48.48 24.14 -12.06
N LEU A 417 -49.71 24.34 -12.53
CA LEU A 417 -50.48 25.55 -12.23
C LEU A 417 -50.84 25.67 -10.74
N ARG A 418 -51.21 24.55 -10.08
CA ARG A 418 -51.46 24.53 -8.63
C ARG A 418 -50.18 24.79 -7.85
N GLY A 419 -49.08 24.17 -8.27
CA GLY A 419 -47.76 24.34 -7.68
C GLY A 419 -47.28 25.79 -7.76
N VAL A 420 -47.44 26.47 -8.89
CA VAL A 420 -47.08 27.89 -9.01
C VAL A 420 -47.97 28.77 -8.14
N LYS A 421 -49.27 28.47 -8.03
CA LYS A 421 -50.18 29.19 -7.11
C LYS A 421 -49.77 29.06 -5.64
N THR A 422 -49.20 27.92 -5.25
CA THR A 422 -48.83 27.63 -3.85
C THR A 422 -47.38 28.02 -3.52
N PHE A 423 -46.43 27.79 -4.42
CA PHE A 423 -44.99 27.89 -4.17
C PHE A 423 -44.29 28.96 -5.01
N GLY A 424 -45.02 29.75 -5.81
CA GLY A 424 -44.45 30.76 -6.69
C GLY A 424 -43.53 30.15 -7.75
N SER A 425 -42.42 30.83 -8.06
CA SER A 425 -41.41 30.36 -9.03
C SER A 425 -40.41 29.34 -8.44
N SER A 426 -40.72 28.69 -7.31
CA SER A 426 -39.86 27.67 -6.72
C SER A 426 -40.01 26.31 -7.41
N TRP A 427 -39.39 26.16 -8.57
CA TRP A 427 -39.56 25.00 -9.46
C TRP A 427 -39.13 23.66 -8.83
N ASN A 428 -38.12 23.67 -7.96
CA ASN A 428 -37.69 22.47 -7.22
C ASN A 428 -38.77 22.04 -6.21
N SER A 429 -39.31 22.98 -5.44
CA SER A 429 -40.40 22.72 -4.49
C SER A 429 -41.63 22.18 -5.22
N ILE A 430 -41.97 22.72 -6.40
CA ILE A 430 -43.08 22.23 -7.22
C ILE A 430 -42.79 20.82 -7.73
N LEU A 431 -41.59 20.56 -8.25
CA LEU A 431 -41.21 19.25 -8.78
C LEU A 431 -41.29 18.15 -7.71
N TRP A 432 -40.95 18.45 -6.46
CA TRP A 432 -41.00 17.50 -5.35
C TRP A 432 -42.38 17.34 -4.71
N SER A 433 -43.24 18.37 -4.81
CA SER A 433 -44.56 18.36 -4.17
C SER A 433 -45.65 17.64 -4.97
N TYR A 434 -45.38 17.26 -6.22
CA TYR A 434 -46.37 16.70 -7.14
C TYR A 434 -45.83 15.51 -7.95
N PRO A 435 -46.67 14.54 -8.31
CA PRO A 435 -46.25 13.33 -9.03
C PRO A 435 -46.08 13.60 -10.53
N PHE A 436 -44.99 14.28 -10.90
CA PHE A 436 -44.57 14.46 -12.28
C PHE A 436 -43.98 13.16 -12.86
N LYS A 437 -44.02 13.00 -14.18
CA LYS A 437 -43.44 11.81 -14.82
C LYS A 437 -41.93 11.72 -14.53
N PRO A 438 -41.38 10.50 -14.32
CA PRO A 438 -39.95 10.30 -14.13
C PRO A 438 -39.13 10.94 -15.25
N GLY A 439 -38.13 11.75 -14.87
CA GLY A 439 -37.26 12.49 -15.78
C GLY A 439 -37.64 13.95 -16.04
N ARG A 440 -38.73 14.47 -15.44
CA ARG A 440 -39.04 15.91 -15.43
C ARG A 440 -38.02 16.67 -14.58
N THR A 441 -37.58 17.81 -15.10
CA THR A 441 -36.65 18.71 -14.41
C THR A 441 -37.32 20.04 -14.07
N ASN A 442 -36.75 20.78 -13.13
CA ASN A 442 -37.21 22.12 -12.77
C ASN A 442 -37.22 23.09 -13.99
N VAL A 443 -36.28 22.94 -14.92
CA VAL A 443 -36.21 23.70 -16.17
C VAL A 443 -37.40 23.39 -17.09
N ASP A 444 -37.83 22.12 -17.15
CA ASP A 444 -38.99 21.72 -17.97
C ASP A 444 -40.28 22.38 -17.47
N LEU A 445 -40.47 22.42 -16.14
CA LEU A 445 -41.60 23.09 -15.49
C LEU A 445 -41.59 24.59 -15.78
N ALA A 446 -40.45 25.25 -15.58
CA ALA A 446 -40.29 26.69 -15.83
C ALA A 446 -40.54 27.07 -17.29
N ARG A 447 -40.11 26.22 -18.23
CA ARG A 447 -40.35 26.43 -19.67
C ARG A 447 -41.81 26.20 -20.03
N LYS A 448 -42.45 25.15 -19.51
CA LYS A 448 -43.86 24.86 -19.78
C LYS A 448 -44.77 25.94 -19.21
N TYR A 449 -44.49 26.44 -18.01
CA TYR A 449 -45.26 27.52 -17.41
C TYR A 449 -45.19 28.79 -18.25
N ARG A 450 -43.99 29.19 -18.71
CA ARG A 450 -43.82 30.33 -19.64
C ARG A 450 -44.62 30.19 -20.94
N GLN A 451 -44.66 28.99 -21.52
CA GLN A 451 -45.48 28.74 -22.71
C GLN A 451 -46.97 28.88 -22.43
N LEU A 452 -47.44 28.44 -21.26
CA LEU A 452 -48.83 28.55 -20.85
C LEU A 452 -49.23 30.00 -20.53
N THR A 453 -48.33 30.80 -19.95
CA THR A 453 -48.61 32.23 -19.68
C THR A 453 -48.66 33.04 -20.96
N VAL A 454 -47.69 32.84 -21.88
CA VAL A 454 -47.68 33.51 -23.19
C VAL A 454 -48.90 33.11 -24.03
N ALA A 455 -49.32 31.84 -24.00
CA ALA A 455 -50.53 31.40 -24.69
C ALA A 455 -51.82 32.03 -24.11
N ARG A 456 -51.82 32.36 -22.81
CA ARG A 456 -52.98 32.97 -22.12
C ARG A 456 -53.06 34.48 -22.33
N GLU A 457 -51.92 35.15 -22.53
CA GLU A 457 -51.84 36.57 -22.88
C GLU A 457 -52.25 36.84 -24.34
N ASN A 458 -52.10 35.86 -25.24
CA ASN A 458 -52.54 35.97 -26.64
C ASN A 458 -54.03 35.59 -26.87
N LEU A 459 -54.77 35.30 -25.80
CA LEU A 459 -56.20 34.92 -25.81
C LEU A 459 -57.08 35.92 -25.03
N LEU A 460 -56.50 37.04 -24.60
CA LEU A 460 -57.17 38.25 -24.10
C LEU A 460 -56.91 39.37 -25.10
#